data_AF-A0A3A9E6P3-F1
#
_entry.id   AF-A0A3A9E6P3-F1
#
_cell.length_a   1.000
_cell.length_b   1.000
_cell.length_c   1.000
_cell.angle_alpha   90.00
_cell.angle_beta   90.00
_cell.angle_gamma   90.00
#
_symmetry.space_group_name_H-M   'P 1'
#
loop_
_entity.id
_entity.type
_entity.pdbx_description
1 polymer ?
#
loop_
_entity_poly.entity_id
_entity_poly.type
_entity_poly.pdbx_seq_one_letter_code
_entity_poly.pdbx_strand_id
1 'polypeptide(L)'
;MTEVWKAVLFGIVEGITEWLPISSTGHMILLEEFVKLEESEAFLDMFRVVIQLGAILAVIKIFWKEALPLSFGRVIKLEREKISTWIKIFVACIPAAVVGIMWEEWFTSLFYNYYTVALALIVFGILFIF
;
A
#
# COMPACT_ATOMS: atom_id res chain seq x y z
N MET A 1 -13.31 20.70 12.83
CA MET A 1 -14.19 19.93 11.92
C MET A 1 -13.65 19.86 10.50
N THR A 2 -12.93 20.88 10.01
CA THR A 2 -12.25 20.87 8.70
C THR A 2 -11.22 19.75 8.55
N GLU A 3 -10.37 19.54 9.57
CA GLU A 3 -9.31 18.53 9.51
C GLU A 3 -9.83 17.10 9.40
N VAL A 4 -10.98 16.79 10.03
CA VAL A 4 -11.62 15.48 9.90
C VAL A 4 -12.07 15.23 8.46
N TRP A 5 -12.63 16.24 7.78
CA TRP A 5 -13.01 16.11 6.38
C TRP A 5 -11.81 15.99 5.44
N LYS A 6 -10.71 16.69 5.73
CA LYS A 6 -9.45 16.49 5.02
C LYS A 6 -8.94 15.06 5.23
N ALA A 7 -8.90 14.56 6.47
CA ALA A 7 -8.50 13.19 6.76
C ALA A 7 -9.38 12.14 6.07
N VAL A 8 -10.70 12.36 5.99
CA VAL A 8 -11.63 11.51 5.23
C VAL A 8 -11.29 11.54 3.74
N LEU A 9 -11.02 12.71 3.16
CA LEU A 9 -10.61 12.83 1.76
C LEU A 9 -9.31 12.05 1.48
N PHE A 10 -8.30 12.22 2.34
CA PHE A 10 -7.04 11.47 2.24
C PHE A 10 -7.28 9.97 2.34
N GLY A 11 -8.11 9.51 3.27
CA GLY A 11 -8.48 8.10 3.40
C GLY A 11 -9.24 7.55 2.18
N ILE A 12 -10.10 8.36 1.53
CA ILE A 12 -10.78 7.96 0.28
C ILE A 12 -9.77 7.83 -0.85
N VAL A 13 -8.88 8.81 -1.01
CA VAL A 13 -7.85 8.80 -2.06
C VAL A 13 -6.94 7.59 -1.88
N GLU A 14 -6.40 7.38 -0.68
CA GLU A 14 -5.59 6.20 -0.35
C GLU A 14 -6.33 4.90 -0.62
N GLY A 15 -7.54 4.75 -0.06
CA GLY A 15 -8.33 3.53 -0.19
C GLY A 15 -8.69 3.16 -1.64
N ILE A 16 -8.80 4.14 -2.55
CA ILE A 16 -9.00 3.89 -3.98
C ILE A 16 -7.67 3.59 -4.67
N THR A 17 -6.67 4.43 -4.46
CA THR A 17 -5.43 4.44 -5.24
C THR A 17 -4.44 3.34 -4.85
N GLU A 18 -4.55 2.78 -3.65
CA GLU A 18 -3.67 1.69 -3.18
C GLU A 18 -3.91 0.36 -3.93
N TRP A 19 -5.17 0.12 -4.34
CA TRP A 19 -5.54 -1.13 -5.03
C TRP A 19 -5.57 -1.00 -6.55
N LEU A 20 -5.66 0.23 -7.06
CA LEU A 20 -5.53 0.50 -8.48
C LEU A 20 -4.04 0.65 -8.83
N PRO A 21 -3.59 0.20 -10.00
CA PRO A 21 -2.18 0.29 -10.38
C PRO A 21 -1.83 1.70 -10.89
N ILE A 22 -2.09 2.72 -10.06
CA ILE A 22 -1.99 4.15 -10.38
C ILE A 22 -1.20 4.96 -9.33
N SER A 23 -0.48 4.28 -8.42
CA SER A 23 0.34 4.85 -7.33
C SER A 23 -0.42 5.73 -6.33
N SER A 24 -0.69 5.19 -5.14
CA SER A 24 -1.20 5.94 -3.99
C SER A 24 -0.23 7.05 -3.56
N THR A 25 1.06 6.75 -3.42
CA THR A 25 2.10 7.73 -3.05
C THR A 25 2.09 8.97 -3.95
N GLY A 26 1.96 8.81 -5.26
CA GLY A 26 1.90 9.94 -6.19
C GLY A 26 0.66 10.81 -5.98
N HIS A 27 -0.50 10.19 -5.79
CA HIS A 27 -1.75 10.92 -5.52
C HIS A 27 -1.71 11.64 -4.17
N MET A 28 -1.08 11.06 -3.15
CA MET A 28 -0.94 11.68 -1.83
C MET A 28 -0.05 12.92 -1.87
N ILE A 29 1.10 12.85 -2.55
CA ILE A 29 1.98 14.01 -2.76
C ILE A 29 1.25 15.12 -3.50
N LEU A 30 0.50 14.79 -4.56
CA LEU A 30 -0.26 15.78 -5.32
C LEU A 30 -1.41 16.39 -4.50
N LEU A 31 -2.13 15.58 -3.71
CA LEU A 31 -3.24 16.03 -2.90
C LEU A 31 -2.81 17.05 -1.84
N GLU A 32 -1.66 16.84 -1.22
CA GLU A 32 -1.11 17.74 -0.20
C GLU A 32 -0.76 19.14 -0.71
N GLU A 33 -0.46 19.28 -2.01
CA GLU A 33 -0.27 20.60 -2.62
C GLU A 33 -1.56 21.44 -2.62
N PHE A 34 -2.73 20.78 -2.70
CA PHE A 34 -4.03 21.44 -2.72
C PHE A 34 -4.71 21.45 -1.34
N VAL A 35 -4.51 20.42 -0.54
CA VAL A 35 -5.17 20.22 0.75
C VAL A 35 -4.12 19.98 1.82
N LYS A 36 -3.69 21.06 2.47
CA LYS A 36 -2.70 21.01 3.54
C LYS A 36 -3.34 20.64 4.87
N LEU A 37 -2.81 19.61 5.51
CA LEU A 37 -3.05 19.27 6.90
C LEU A 37 -2.04 20.09 7.74
N GLU A 38 -2.53 20.95 8.63
CA GLU A 38 -1.69 21.85 9.45
C GLU A 38 -1.14 21.12 10.68
N GLU A 39 -0.35 20.07 10.44
CA GLU A 39 0.19 19.20 11.49
C GLU A 39 1.71 19.03 11.34
N SER A 40 2.37 18.51 12.37
CA SER A 40 3.81 18.24 12.31
C SER A 40 4.16 17.21 11.23
N GLU A 41 5.33 17.31 10.60
CA GLU A 41 5.80 16.31 9.62
C GLU A 41 5.74 14.88 10.18
N ALA A 42 6.18 14.69 11.44
CA ALA A 42 6.12 13.38 12.10
C ALA A 42 4.69 12.83 12.23
N PHE A 43 3.69 13.70 12.41
CA PHE A 43 2.29 13.29 12.41
C PHE A 43 1.83 12.91 11.00
N LEU A 44 2.20 13.67 9.98
CA LEU A 44 1.82 13.38 8.59
C LEU A 44 2.42 12.07 8.09
N ASP A 45 3.69 11.80 8.41
CA ASP A 45 4.34 10.53 8.10
C ASP A 45 3.62 9.35 8.74
N MET A 46 3.31 9.46 10.04
CA MET A 46 2.54 8.46 10.76
C MET A 46 1.12 8.32 10.18
N PHE A 47 0.47 9.43 9.86
CA PHE A 47 -0.88 9.46 9.30
C PHE A 47 -0.96 8.69 7.98
N ARG A 48 -0.01 8.92 7.06
CA ARG A 48 0.07 8.20 5.77
C ARG A 48 0.20 6.69 5.97
N VAL A 49 1.01 6.25 6.93
CA VAL A 49 1.15 4.82 7.26
C VAL A 49 -0.15 4.25 7.86
N VAL A 50 -0.85 5.02 8.70
CA VAL A 50 -2.10 4.58 9.34
C VAL A 50 -3.26 4.47 8.36
N ILE A 51 -3.40 5.39 7.41
CA ILE A 51 -4.46 5.29 6.39
C ILE A 51 -4.23 4.10 5.44
N GLN A 52 -2.98 3.78 5.12
CA GLN A 52 -2.60 2.57 4.38
C GLN A 52 -2.99 1.29 5.12
N LEU A 53 -2.83 1.26 6.45
CA LEU A 53 -3.32 0.13 7.25
C LEU A 53 -4.83 -0.10 7.06
N GLY A 54 -5.61 0.97 6.92
CA GLY A 54 -7.04 0.90 6.59
C GLY A 54 -7.30 0.18 5.26
N ALA A 55 -6.52 0.49 4.22
CA ALA A 55 -6.56 -0.22 2.96
C ALA A 55 -6.23 -1.71 3.16
N ILE A 56 -5.10 -2.03 3.82
CA ILE A 56 -4.65 -3.41 4.05
C ILE A 56 -5.73 -4.25 4.76
N LEU A 57 -6.38 -3.67 5.78
CA LEU A 57 -7.47 -4.31 6.50
C LEU A 57 -8.67 -4.64 5.59
N ALA A 58 -8.94 -3.83 4.56
CA ALA A 58 -9.97 -4.13 3.58
C ALA A 58 -9.66 -5.42 2.82
N VAL A 59 -8.41 -5.62 2.38
CA VAL A 59 -7.97 -6.86 1.72
C VAL A 59 -7.97 -8.05 2.66
N ILE A 60 -7.50 -7.90 3.89
CA ILE A 60 -7.58 -8.97 4.90
C ILE A 60 -9.02 -9.41 5.11
N LYS A 61 -9.98 -8.47 5.16
CA LYS A 61 -11.40 -8.78 5.30
C LYS A 61 -11.95 -9.50 4.06
N ILE A 62 -11.62 -9.03 2.86
CA ILE A 62 -12.09 -9.61 1.59
C ILE A 62 -11.58 -11.05 1.43
N PHE A 63 -10.30 -11.28 1.72
CA PHE A 63 -9.63 -12.56 1.55
C PHE A 63 -9.51 -13.36 2.86
N TRP A 64 -10.29 -13.04 3.89
CA TRP A 64 -10.16 -13.64 5.22
C TRP A 64 -10.22 -15.17 5.20
N LYS A 65 -11.11 -15.75 4.38
CA LYS A 65 -11.32 -17.19 4.30
C LYS A 65 -10.28 -17.88 3.42
N GLU A 66 -9.81 -17.20 2.39
CA GLU A 66 -8.80 -17.63 1.44
C GLU A 66 -7.42 -17.63 2.09
N ALA A 67 -7.14 -16.58 2.87
CA ALA A 67 -5.92 -16.41 3.63
C ALA A 67 -5.83 -17.41 4.80
N LEU A 68 -6.96 -17.84 5.37
CA LEU A 68 -6.92 -18.78 6.48
C LEU A 68 -6.59 -20.21 5.99
N PRO A 69 -5.46 -20.81 6.41
CA PRO A 69 -5.06 -22.16 5.97
C PRO A 69 -5.89 -23.29 6.61
N LEU A 70 -7.03 -22.94 7.21
CA LEU A 70 -7.93 -23.85 7.91
C LEU A 70 -9.29 -23.86 7.22
N SER A 71 -9.81 -25.05 6.99
CA SER A 71 -11.23 -25.25 6.66
C SER A 71 -11.98 -25.72 7.90
N PHE A 72 -13.09 -25.05 8.19
CA PHE A 72 -13.99 -25.40 9.27
C PHE A 72 -15.17 -26.21 8.71
N GLY A 73 -15.09 -27.53 8.87
CA GLY A 73 -16.18 -28.47 8.60
C GLY A 73 -16.52 -29.29 9.85
N ARG A 74 -16.95 -30.55 9.70
CA ARG A 74 -17.15 -31.49 10.85
C ARG A 74 -15.85 -31.75 11.63
N VAL A 75 -14.70 -31.58 10.98
CA VAL A 75 -13.36 -31.64 11.56
C VAL A 75 -12.56 -30.48 10.98
N ILE A 76 -11.72 -29.84 11.80
CA ILE A 76 -10.80 -28.79 11.33
C ILE A 76 -9.74 -29.46 10.46
N LYS A 77 -9.61 -29.01 9.21
CA LYS A 77 -8.58 -29.52 8.28
C LYS A 77 -7.64 -28.41 7.86
N LEU A 78 -6.36 -28.73 7.85
CA LEU A 78 -5.30 -27.86 7.38
C LEU A 78 -5.16 -28.01 5.86
N GLU A 79 -5.29 -26.90 5.13
CA GLU A 79 -5.22 -26.87 3.67
C GLU A 79 -3.76 -26.66 3.22
N ARG A 80 -3.13 -27.73 2.73
CA ARG A 80 -1.72 -27.69 2.27
C ARG A 80 -1.47 -26.68 1.15
N GLU A 81 -2.45 -26.47 0.26
CA GLU A 81 -2.35 -25.50 -0.83
C GLU A 81 -2.27 -24.06 -0.33
N LYS A 82 -3.07 -23.72 0.69
CA LYS A 82 -3.02 -22.40 1.34
C LYS A 82 -1.71 -22.19 2.07
N ILE A 83 -1.17 -23.21 2.74
CA ILE A 83 0.18 -23.14 3.34
C ILE A 83 1.24 -22.89 2.27
N SER A 84 1.17 -23.61 1.14
CA SER A 84 2.10 -23.39 0.03
C SER A 84 2.01 -21.95 -0.50
N THR A 85 0.80 -21.39 -0.58
CA THR A 85 0.58 -19.99 -0.97
C THR A 85 1.24 -19.02 0.01
N TRP A 86 1.08 -19.22 1.32
CA TRP A 86 1.77 -18.40 2.34
C TRP A 86 3.30 -18.48 2.23
N ILE A 87 3.86 -19.67 2.00
CA ILE A 87 5.29 -19.83 1.80
C ILE A 87 5.74 -19.07 0.55
N LYS A 88 5.00 -19.15 -0.55
CA LYS A 88 5.30 -18.40 -1.78
C LYS A 88 5.25 -16.89 -1.56
N ILE A 89 4.24 -16.38 -0.85
CA ILE A 89 4.13 -14.97 -0.50
C ILE A 89 5.34 -14.55 0.34
N PHE A 90 5.65 -15.31 1.39
CA PHE A 90 6.79 -15.02 2.26
C PHE A 90 8.11 -14.97 1.47
N VAL A 91 8.35 -15.97 0.61
CA VAL A 91 9.55 -16.00 -0.24
C VAL A 91 9.56 -14.83 -1.24
N ALA A 92 8.43 -14.47 -1.82
CA ALA A 92 8.32 -13.31 -2.73
C ALA A 92 8.58 -11.98 -2.03
N CYS A 93 8.30 -11.85 -0.73
CA CYS A 93 8.62 -10.66 0.06
C CYS A 93 10.12 -10.52 0.36
N ILE A 94 10.90 -11.61 0.37
CA ILE A 94 12.31 -11.57 0.79
C ILE A 94 13.16 -10.61 -0.06
N PRO A 95 13.16 -10.67 -1.41
CA PRO A 95 13.96 -9.74 -2.21
C PRO A 95 13.59 -8.28 -1.96
N ALA A 96 12.29 -7.98 -1.86
CA ALA A 96 11.82 -6.62 -1.58
C ALA A 96 12.25 -6.14 -0.18
N ALA A 97 12.15 -7.00 0.84
CA ALA A 97 12.57 -6.68 2.20
C ALA A 97 14.09 -6.46 2.30
N VAL A 98 14.89 -7.31 1.64
CA VAL A 98 16.36 -7.17 1.61
C VAL A 98 16.75 -5.87 0.91
N VAL A 99 16.18 -5.59 -0.26
CA VAL A 99 16.48 -4.36 -1.00
C VAL A 99 16.02 -3.13 -0.23
N GLY A 100 14.81 -3.18 0.36
CA GLY A 100 14.26 -2.11 1.18
C GLY A 100 15.17 -1.77 2.35
N ILE A 101 15.50 -2.76 3.20
CA ILE A 101 16.32 -2.53 4.40
C ILE A 101 17.73 -2.03 4.05
N MET A 102 18.33 -2.52 2.96
CA MET A 102 19.72 -2.20 2.63
C MET A 102 19.90 -0.86 1.91
N TRP A 103 18.90 -0.39 1.16
CA TRP A 103 19.04 0.78 0.27
C TRP A 103 17.93 1.81 0.41
N GLU A 104 17.10 1.76 1.45
CA GLU A 104 15.99 2.69 1.66
C GLU A 104 16.38 4.16 1.43
N GLU A 105 17.42 4.66 2.13
CA GLU A 105 17.86 6.05 2.03
C GLU A 105 18.30 6.42 0.61
N TRP A 106 19.01 5.51 -0.06
CA TRP A 106 19.47 5.71 -1.44
C TRP A 106 18.29 5.81 -2.40
N PHE A 107 17.35 4.87 -2.33
CA PHE A 107 16.14 4.90 -3.15
C PHE A 107 15.27 6.12 -2.87
N THR A 108 15.06 6.49 -1.60
CA THR A 108 14.28 7.68 -1.25
C THR A 108 14.91 8.95 -1.83
N SER A 109 16.23 9.13 -1.73
CA SER A 109 16.91 10.29 -2.30
C SER A 109 16.82 10.40 -3.83
N LEU A 110 16.81 9.26 -4.53
CA LEU A 110 16.78 9.19 -5.99
C LEU A 110 15.36 9.29 -6.56
N PHE A 111 14.41 8.60 -5.93
CA PHE A 111 13.10 8.34 -6.51
C PHE A 111 11.96 9.13 -5.87
N TYR A 112 12.14 9.68 -4.65
CA TYR A 112 11.09 10.44 -3.96
C TYR A 112 11.05 11.91 -4.41
N ASN A 113 10.83 12.13 -5.71
CA ASN A 113 10.63 13.45 -6.31
C ASN A 113 9.58 13.41 -7.42
N TYR A 114 8.98 14.56 -7.72
CA TYR A 114 7.86 14.65 -8.65
C TYR A 114 8.21 14.23 -10.09
N TYR A 115 9.43 14.48 -10.57
CA TYR A 115 9.84 14.07 -11.92
C TYR A 115 9.88 12.55 -12.04
N THR A 116 10.51 11.88 -11.08
CA THR A 116 10.60 10.42 -11.06
C THR A 116 9.20 9.80 -10.95
N VAL A 117 8.37 10.30 -10.02
CA VAL A 117 7.00 9.77 -9.82
C VAL A 117 6.17 9.93 -11.10
N ALA A 118 6.20 11.09 -11.74
CA ALA A 118 5.50 11.33 -13.00
C ALA A 118 5.98 10.40 -14.13
N LEU A 119 7.31 10.22 -14.25
CA LEU A 119 7.89 9.32 -15.25
C LEU A 119 7.48 7.87 -14.99
N ALA A 120 7.52 7.41 -13.73
CA ALA A 120 7.10 6.07 -13.35
C ALA A 120 5.62 5.83 -13.71
N LEU A 121 4.73 6.78 -13.40
CA LEU A 121 3.31 6.70 -13.77
C LEU A 121 3.09 6.57 -15.29
N ILE A 122 3.85 7.32 -16.10
CA ILE A 122 3.76 7.24 -17.56
C ILE A 122 4.28 5.87 -18.05
N VAL A 123 5.46 5.45 -17.58
CA VAL A 123 6.08 4.20 -18.00
C VAL A 123 5.21 3.01 -17.63
N PHE A 124 4.74 2.93 -16.38
CA PHE A 124 3.84 1.86 -15.96
C PHE A 124 2.48 1.93 -16.67
N GLY A 125 1.95 3.13 -16.90
CA GLY A 125 0.74 3.31 -17.70
C GLY A 125 0.87 2.74 -19.11
N ILE A 126 2.01 2.97 -19.78
CA ILE A 126 2.31 2.37 -21.10
C ILE A 126 2.48 0.86 -20.98
N LEU A 127 3.19 0.36 -19.97
CA LEU A 127 3.39 -1.07 -19.76
C LEU A 127 2.07 -1.83 -19.53
N PHE A 128 1.05 -1.19 -18.95
CA PHE A 128 -0.27 -1.82 -18.77
C PHE A 128 -1.14 -1.82 -20.04
N ILE A 129 -0.79 -1.05 -21.08
CA ILE A 129 -1.52 -1.06 -22.36
C ILE A 129 -1.20 -2.32 -23.17
N PHE A 130 0.03 -2.83 -23.05
CA PHE A 130 0.54 -3.97 -23.81
C PHE A 130 0.48 -5.27 -22.99
#